data_AF-A0A957HDS3-F1
#
_entry.id   AF-A0A957HDS3-F1
#
_cell.length_a   1.000
_cell.length_b   1.000
_cell.length_c   1.000
_cell.angle_alpha   90.00
_cell.angle_beta   90.00
_cell.angle_gamma   90.00
#
_symmetry.space_group_name_H-M   'P 1'
#
loop_
_entity.id
_entity.type
_entity.pdbx_description
1 polymer ?
#
loop_
_entity_poly.entity_id
_entity_poly.type
_entity_poly.pdbx_seq_one_letter_code
_entity_poly.pdbx_strand_id
1 'polypeptide(L)'
;MTGQEKREKFIRKLDGAPHAARGFLETIAAHFERRNDTAVKYTQKDGGDMRLWAYWTSSRGAEKRQIFATLAWQPSEQTVFARCQLAPDELELLGLEGATKPPSSTEPQRSDIRLSEDYWRFHVGPFIRILETARIKLVGV
;
A
#
# COMPACT_ATOMS: atom_id res chain seq x y z
N MET A 1 10.94 -12.10 -15.61
CA MET A 1 11.35 -11.63 -14.28
C MET A 1 10.46 -12.27 -13.21
N THR A 2 11.06 -13.03 -12.29
CA THR A 2 10.41 -13.73 -11.18
C THR A 2 9.86 -12.75 -10.14
N GLY A 3 9.06 -13.24 -9.18
CA GLY A 3 8.61 -12.43 -8.05
C GLY A 3 9.76 -11.89 -7.20
N GLN A 4 10.83 -12.69 -7.06
CA GLN A 4 12.04 -12.31 -6.33
C GLN A 4 12.78 -11.16 -7.01
N GLU A 5 12.98 -11.22 -8.32
CA GLU A 5 13.65 -10.13 -9.06
C GLU A 5 12.85 -8.82 -8.97
N LYS A 6 11.51 -8.88 -8.93
CA LYS A 6 10.65 -7.69 -8.73
C LYS A 6 10.83 -7.10 -7.33
N ARG A 7 10.95 -7.94 -6.31
CA ARG A 7 11.25 -7.53 -4.94
C ARG A 7 12.64 -6.88 -4.86
N GLU A 8 13.65 -7.49 -5.46
CA GLU A 8 15.02 -6.93 -5.49
C GLU A 8 15.05 -5.58 -6.20
N LYS A 9 14.30 -5.41 -7.30
CA LYS A 9 14.17 -4.10 -7.97
C LYS A 9 13.55 -3.04 -7.05
N PHE A 10 12.49 -3.38 -6.33
CA PHE A 10 11.88 -2.48 -5.35
C PHE A 10 12.86 -2.13 -4.22
N ILE A 11 13.62 -3.10 -3.72
CA ILE A 11 14.65 -2.87 -2.69
C ILE A 11 15.73 -1.91 -3.22
N ARG A 12 16.21 -2.10 -4.46
CA ARG A 12 17.19 -1.18 -5.07
C ARG A 12 16.65 0.25 -5.20
N LYS A 13 15.35 0.43 -5.45
CA LYS A 13 14.72 1.75 -5.44
C LYS A 13 14.81 2.43 -4.07
N LEU A 14 14.97 1.66 -3.00
CA LEU A 14 15.16 2.15 -1.63
C LEU A 14 16.64 2.37 -1.26
N ASP A 15 17.63 2.10 -2.12
CA ASP A 15 19.06 2.17 -1.77
C ASP A 15 19.52 3.57 -1.32
N GLY A 16 18.81 4.63 -1.74
CA GLY A 16 19.01 6.01 -1.27
C GLY A 16 17.99 6.50 -0.23
N ALA A 17 17.00 5.68 0.14
CA ALA A 17 15.98 6.07 1.10
C ALA A 17 16.54 6.07 2.53
N PRO A 18 16.07 6.98 3.41
CA PRO A 18 16.37 6.93 4.84
C PRO A 18 16.04 5.56 5.45
N HIS A 19 16.85 5.09 6.40
CA HIS A 19 16.65 3.78 7.03
C HIS A 19 15.23 3.62 7.60
N ALA A 20 14.67 4.68 8.18
CA ALA A 20 13.32 4.65 8.72
C ALA A 20 12.23 4.54 7.63
N ALA A 21 12.43 5.08 6.42
CA ALA A 21 11.52 4.88 5.30
C ALA A 21 11.56 3.43 4.78
N ARG A 22 12.74 2.81 4.78
CA ARG A 22 12.88 1.36 4.48
C ARG A 22 12.16 0.53 5.53
N GLY A 23 12.43 0.79 6.80
CA GLY A 23 11.78 0.12 7.93
C GLY A 23 10.27 0.27 7.90
N PHE A 24 9.75 1.44 7.51
CA PHE A 24 8.31 1.67 7.32
C PHE A 24 7.71 0.70 6.29
N LEU A 25 8.29 0.63 5.09
CA LEU A 25 7.81 -0.25 4.02
C LEU A 25 7.99 -1.74 4.35
N GLU A 26 9.13 -2.12 4.93
CA GLU A 26 9.43 -3.49 5.36
C GLU A 26 8.48 -3.96 6.46
N THR A 27 8.15 -3.10 7.42
CA THR A 27 7.22 -3.43 8.51
C THR A 27 5.81 -3.66 7.96
N ILE A 28 5.36 -2.84 7.01
CA ILE A 28 4.07 -3.04 6.33
C ILE A 28 4.09 -4.38 5.56
N ALA A 29 5.15 -4.65 4.80
CA ALA A 29 5.28 -5.91 4.06
C ALA A 29 5.21 -7.11 5.02
N ALA A 30 6.02 -7.09 6.08
CA ALA A 30 6.07 -8.17 7.07
C ALA A 30 4.73 -8.38 7.79
N HIS A 31 3.94 -7.32 8.02
CA HIS A 31 2.60 -7.45 8.59
C HIS A 31 1.66 -8.23 7.67
N PHE A 32 1.59 -7.86 6.38
CA PHE A 32 0.68 -8.49 5.42
C PHE A 32 1.18 -9.79 4.81
N GLU A 33 2.49 -10.09 4.87
CA GLU A 33 3.03 -11.40 4.50
C GLU A 33 2.67 -12.50 5.51
N ARG A 34 2.41 -12.14 6.78
CA ARG A 34 2.04 -13.10 7.83
C ARG A 34 0.56 -13.50 7.83
N ARG A 35 -0.30 -12.81 7.08
CA ARG A 35 -1.72 -13.14 7.04
C ARG A 35 -2.00 -14.19 5.97
N ASN A 36 -2.95 -15.07 6.25
CA ASN A 36 -3.38 -16.12 5.31
C ASN A 36 -4.29 -15.59 4.19
N ASP A 37 -4.85 -14.39 4.37
CA ASP A 37 -5.82 -13.78 3.45
C ASP A 37 -5.24 -12.59 2.66
N THR A 38 -3.92 -12.39 2.73
CA THR A 38 -3.23 -11.35 1.95
C THR A 38 -1.97 -11.85 1.28
N ALA A 39 -1.47 -11.08 0.31
CA ALA A 39 -0.13 -11.28 -0.23
C ALA A 39 0.50 -9.94 -0.60
N VAL A 40 1.83 -9.87 -0.45
CA VAL A 40 2.63 -8.74 -0.90
C VAL A 40 3.29 -9.11 -2.23
N LYS A 41 3.07 -8.29 -3.25
CA LYS A 41 3.64 -8.49 -4.59
C LYS A 41 4.29 -7.21 -5.09
N TYR A 42 5.33 -7.36 -5.89
CA TYR A 42 6.08 -6.23 -6.42
C TYR A 42 5.86 -6.06 -7.93
N THR A 43 5.95 -4.83 -8.42
CA THR A 43 5.83 -4.50 -9.85
C THR A 43 7.19 -4.23 -10.49
N GLN A 44 7.21 -4.13 -11.82
CA GLN A 44 8.41 -3.76 -12.57
C GLN A 44 8.44 -2.28 -12.96
N LYS A 45 7.28 -1.64 -13.09
CA LYS A 45 7.13 -0.31 -13.65
C LYS A 45 7.72 0.73 -12.69
N ASP A 46 8.32 1.79 -13.23
CA ASP A 46 8.73 2.99 -12.48
C ASP A 46 9.62 2.70 -11.25
N GLY A 47 10.57 1.77 -11.41
CA GLY A 47 11.47 1.32 -10.34
C GLY A 47 10.88 0.29 -9.38
N GLY A 48 9.61 -0.07 -9.55
CA GLY A 48 8.90 -1.05 -8.74
C GLY A 48 8.09 -0.40 -7.63
N ASP A 49 6.89 -0.96 -7.42
CA ASP A 49 5.98 -0.62 -6.32
C ASP A 49 5.59 -1.90 -5.58
N MET A 50 5.24 -1.75 -4.32
CA MET A 50 4.69 -2.80 -3.46
C MET A 50 3.16 -2.79 -3.52
N ARG A 51 2.55 -3.92 -3.83
CA ARG A 51 1.10 -4.11 -3.94
C ARG A 51 0.62 -5.09 -2.90
N LEU A 52 -0.37 -4.66 -2.11
CA LEU A 52 -1.02 -5.47 -1.09
C LEU A 52 -2.33 -6.04 -1.67
N TRP A 53 -2.39 -7.36 -1.76
CA TRP A 53 -3.55 -8.11 -2.26
C TRP A 53 -4.36 -8.67 -1.10
N ALA A 54 -5.68 -8.61 -1.22
CA ALA A 54 -6.61 -9.37 -0.40
C ALA A 54 -7.15 -10.56 -1.19
N TYR A 55 -7.40 -11.67 -0.50
CA TYR A 55 -8.07 -12.86 -1.03
C TYR A 55 -9.26 -13.21 -0.14
N TRP A 56 -10.41 -13.49 -0.76
CA TRP A 56 -11.62 -13.86 -0.02
C TRP A 56 -12.54 -14.70 -0.88
N THR A 57 -13.50 -15.35 -0.24
CA THR A 57 -14.58 -16.07 -0.93
C THR A 57 -15.84 -15.23 -0.86
N SER A 58 -16.42 -14.92 -2.01
CA SER A 58 -17.70 -14.20 -2.08
C SER A 58 -18.84 -15.02 -1.45
N SER A 59 -19.96 -14.38 -1.15
CA SER A 59 -21.17 -15.04 -0.63
C SER A 59 -21.70 -16.17 -1.54
N ARG A 60 -21.34 -16.17 -2.82
CA ARG A 60 -21.68 -17.21 -3.80
C ARG A 60 -20.65 -18.33 -3.91
N GLY A 61 -19.65 -18.37 -3.02
CA GLY A 61 -18.59 -19.38 -3.03
C GLY A 61 -17.46 -19.14 -4.04
N ALA A 62 -17.51 -18.08 -4.84
CA ALA A 62 -16.45 -17.77 -5.80
C ALA A 62 -15.25 -17.11 -5.11
N GLU A 63 -14.05 -17.60 -5.40
CA GLU A 63 -12.79 -16.97 -4.97
C GLU A 63 -12.61 -15.61 -5.64
N LYS A 64 -12.18 -14.64 -4.85
CA LYS A 64 -11.93 -13.26 -5.25
C LYS A 64 -10.56 -12.83 -4.77
N ARG A 65 -9.95 -11.93 -5.54
CA ARG A 65 -8.71 -11.26 -5.17
C ARG A 65 -8.67 -9.87 -5.77
N GLN A 66 -8.17 -8.91 -5.02
CA GLN A 66 -7.99 -7.54 -5.50
C GLN A 66 -6.93 -6.81 -4.68
N ILE A 67 -6.31 -5.80 -5.29
CA ILE A 67 -5.34 -4.93 -4.64
C ILE A 67 -6.10 -3.95 -3.75
N PHE A 68 -5.82 -3.97 -2.45
CA PHE A 68 -6.38 -2.98 -1.54
C PHE A 68 -5.46 -1.77 -1.31
N ALA A 69 -4.16 -1.93 -1.55
CA ALA A 69 -3.21 -0.83 -1.49
C ALA A 69 -2.00 -1.03 -2.42
N THR A 70 -1.43 0.09 -2.88
CA THR A 70 -0.16 0.16 -3.61
C THR A 70 0.71 1.21 -2.95
N LEU A 71 1.99 0.90 -2.75
CA LEU A 71 2.96 1.70 -2.01
C LEU A 71 4.22 1.84 -2.85
N ALA A 72 4.73 3.07 -2.97
CA ALA A 72 5.90 3.36 -3.77
C ALA A 72 6.75 4.44 -3.09
N TRP A 73 8.05 4.20 -2.98
CA TRP A 73 8.99 5.26 -2.60
C TRP A 73 9.12 6.29 -3.72
N GLN A 74 9.16 7.57 -3.37
CA GLN A 74 9.35 8.69 -4.29
C GLN A 74 10.68 9.40 -3.94
N PRO A 75 11.81 9.02 -4.56
CA PRO A 75 13.13 9.52 -4.17
C PRO A 75 13.27 11.04 -4.26
N SER A 76 12.65 11.67 -5.26
CA SER A 76 12.74 13.12 -5.49
C SER A 76 12.07 13.95 -4.39
N GLU A 77 10.99 13.42 -3.81
CA GLU A 77 10.22 14.10 -2.77
C GLU A 77 10.53 13.55 -1.36
N GLN A 78 11.30 12.48 -1.26
CA GLN A 78 11.51 11.69 -0.04
C GLN A 78 10.19 11.28 0.66
N THR A 79 9.18 10.99 -0.13
CA THR A 79 7.85 10.58 0.35
C THR A 79 7.55 9.12 0.01
N VAL A 80 6.63 8.52 0.77
CA VAL A 80 5.97 7.28 0.37
C VAL A 80 4.65 7.63 -0.28
N PHE A 81 4.52 7.35 -1.57
CA PHE A 81 3.22 7.37 -2.23
C PHE A 81 2.43 6.13 -1.82
N ALA A 82 1.15 6.33 -1.48
CA ALA A 82 0.20 5.27 -1.24
C ALA A 82 -1.09 5.51 -2.02
N ARG A 83 -1.63 4.44 -2.61
CA ARG A 83 -2.95 4.40 -3.24
C ARG A 83 -3.77 3.30 -2.60
N CYS A 84 -4.97 3.57 -2.09
CA CYS A 84 -5.74 2.57 -1.35
C CYS A 84 -7.26 2.59 -1.61
N GLN A 85 -7.98 1.60 -1.07
CA GLN A 85 -9.43 1.42 -1.25
C GLN A 85 -10.29 2.37 -0.43
N LEU A 86 -9.72 3.12 0.52
CA LEU A 86 -10.43 4.15 1.27
C LEU A 86 -10.52 5.42 0.44
N ALA A 87 -11.68 6.08 0.48
CA ALA A 87 -11.87 7.40 -0.11
C ALA A 87 -11.16 8.47 0.74
N PRO A 88 -10.87 9.67 0.18
CA PRO A 88 -10.16 10.72 0.90
C PRO A 88 -10.79 11.11 2.25
N ASP A 89 -12.12 11.22 2.29
CA ASP A 89 -12.89 11.53 3.50
C ASP A 89 -12.76 10.43 4.58
N GLU A 90 -12.67 9.17 4.17
CA GLU A 90 -12.44 8.07 5.10
C GLU A 90 -11.01 8.07 5.68
N LEU A 91 -10.02 8.49 4.88
CA LEU A 91 -8.65 8.65 5.37
C LEU A 91 -8.55 9.80 6.38
N GLU A 92 -9.23 10.92 6.10
CA GLU A 92 -9.31 12.07 7.01
C GLU A 92 -9.94 11.68 8.36
N LEU A 93 -11.04 10.92 8.35
CA LEU A 93 -11.65 10.38 9.57
C LEU A 93 -10.71 9.47 10.38
N LEU A 94 -9.72 8.86 9.74
CA LEU A 94 -8.68 8.03 10.37
C LEU A 94 -7.42 8.83 10.75
N GLY A 95 -7.47 10.16 10.66
CA GLY A 95 -6.38 11.06 11.00
C GLY A 95 -5.28 11.13 9.94
N LEU A 96 -5.61 10.81 8.68
CA LEU A 96 -4.70 10.88 7.55
C LEU A 96 -5.24 11.86 6.50
N GLU A 97 -4.86 13.12 6.68
CA GLU A 97 -5.26 14.24 5.81
C GLU A 97 -4.45 14.31 4.51
N GLY A 98 -4.93 15.12 3.55
CA GLY A 98 -4.21 15.39 2.31
C GLY A 98 -4.35 14.32 1.23
N ALA A 99 -5.22 13.33 1.42
CA ALA A 99 -5.58 12.38 0.39
C ALA A 99 -6.40 13.03 -0.74
N THR A 100 -6.18 12.59 -1.97
CA THR A 100 -6.91 13.05 -3.16
C THR A 100 -7.51 11.88 -3.92
N LYS A 101 -8.55 12.10 -4.73
CA LYS A 101 -9.03 11.05 -5.64
C LYS A 101 -7.97 10.76 -6.72
N PRO A 102 -7.79 9.51 -7.14
CA PRO A 102 -6.91 9.19 -8.26
C PRO A 102 -7.33 9.93 -9.54
N PRO A 103 -6.39 10.27 -10.42
CA PRO A 103 -6.66 11.08 -11.61
C PRO A 103 -7.53 10.36 -12.65
N SER A 104 -7.57 9.03 -12.65
CA SER A 104 -8.42 8.26 -13.55
C SER A 104 -9.56 7.59 -12.78
N SER A 105 -10.78 7.72 -13.30
CA SER A 105 -11.98 7.06 -12.78
C SER A 105 -11.99 5.54 -13.00
N THR A 106 -11.08 5.01 -13.82
CA THR A 106 -10.91 3.56 -14.03
C THR A 106 -10.00 2.91 -12.99
N GLU A 107 -9.37 3.71 -12.12
CA GLU A 107 -8.54 3.16 -11.05
C GLU A 107 -9.44 2.46 -10.03
N PRO A 108 -9.16 1.19 -9.69
CA PRO A 108 -10.01 0.44 -8.77
C PRO A 108 -9.86 0.88 -7.31
N GLN A 109 -8.89 1.75 -7.01
CA GLN A 109 -8.60 2.32 -5.70
C GLN A 109 -9.14 3.74 -5.64
N ARG A 110 -9.42 4.26 -4.45
CA ARG A 110 -10.28 5.44 -4.25
C ARG A 110 -9.53 6.68 -3.79
N SER A 111 -8.29 6.54 -3.33
CA SER A 111 -7.45 7.66 -2.91
C SER A 111 -5.98 7.46 -3.26
N ASP A 112 -5.31 8.60 -3.45
CA ASP A 112 -3.87 8.79 -3.55
C ASP A 112 -3.43 9.68 -2.39
N ILE A 113 -2.32 9.33 -1.74
CA ILE A 113 -1.72 10.13 -0.68
C ILE A 113 -0.19 10.04 -0.72
N ARG A 114 0.47 11.12 -0.32
CA ARG A 114 1.92 11.19 -0.11
C ARG A 114 2.20 11.32 1.37
N LEU A 115 2.92 10.34 1.92
CA LEU A 115 3.35 10.34 3.30
C LEU A 115 4.72 11.02 3.35
N SER A 116 4.80 12.17 4.00
CA SER A 116 6.05 12.90 4.25
C SER A 116 6.88 12.23 5.35
N GLU A 117 8.10 12.73 5.56
CA GLU A 117 8.99 12.26 6.63
C GLU A 117 8.31 12.28 8.00
N ASP A 118 7.64 13.37 8.34
CA ASP A 118 6.92 13.52 9.61
C ASP A 118 5.88 12.42 9.82
N TYR A 119 5.36 11.82 8.74
CA TYR A 119 4.44 10.71 8.83
C TYR A 119 5.14 9.34 8.85
N TRP A 120 5.88 8.98 7.80
CA TRP A 120 6.43 7.61 7.68
C TRP A 120 7.46 7.28 8.76
N ARG A 121 8.07 8.29 9.38
CA ARG A 121 9.07 8.10 10.44
C ARG A 121 8.46 7.63 11.76
N PHE A 122 7.20 7.98 12.04
CA PHE A 122 6.59 7.76 13.37
C PHE A 122 5.27 6.99 13.33
N HIS A 123 4.59 6.90 12.18
CA HIS A 123 3.19 6.46 12.11
C HIS A 123 2.97 5.12 11.39
N VAL A 124 3.95 4.21 11.39
CA VAL A 124 3.78 2.88 10.74
C VAL A 124 2.62 2.06 11.33
N GLY A 125 2.45 2.05 12.65
CA GLY A 125 1.37 1.34 13.34
C GLY A 125 -0.02 1.88 12.98
N PRO A 126 -0.27 3.20 13.14
CA PRO A 126 -1.48 3.85 12.63
C PRO A 126 -1.76 3.56 11.16
N PHE A 127 -0.73 3.63 10.31
CA PHE A 127 -0.90 3.40 8.88
C PHE A 127 -1.25 1.93 8.55
N ILE A 128 -0.69 0.96 9.26
CA ILE A 128 -1.12 -0.46 9.13
C ILE A 128 -2.61 -0.61 9.46
N ARG A 129 -3.14 0.08 10.47
CA ARG A 129 -4.58 0.04 10.80
C ARG A 129 -5.45 0.63 9.68
N ILE A 130 -4.98 1.69 9.04
CA ILE A 130 -5.64 2.27 7.86
C ILE A 130 -5.67 1.25 6.72
N LEU A 131 -4.55 0.58 6.45
CA LEU A 131 -4.45 -0.45 5.41
C LEU A 131 -5.33 -1.69 5.72
N GLU A 132 -5.42 -2.11 6.98
CA GLU A 132 -6.36 -3.15 7.41
C GLU A 132 -7.81 -2.72 7.20
N THR A 133 -8.14 -1.46 7.49
CA THR A 133 -9.49 -0.91 7.24
C THR A 133 -9.82 -0.91 5.74
N ALA A 134 -8.86 -0.51 4.89
CA ALA A 134 -8.98 -0.58 3.44
C ALA A 134 -9.23 -2.02 2.95
N ARG A 135 -8.53 -3.00 3.53
CA ARG A 135 -8.71 -4.43 3.24
C ARG A 135 -10.09 -4.92 3.67
N ILE A 136 -10.51 -4.61 4.89
CA ILE A 136 -11.82 -5.02 5.43
C ILE A 136 -12.94 -4.45 4.58
N LYS A 137 -12.86 -3.15 4.21
CA LYS A 137 -13.82 -2.52 3.31
C LYS A 137 -13.91 -3.24 1.97
N LEU A 138 -12.77 -3.64 1.39
CA LEU A 138 -12.75 -4.36 0.12
C LEU A 138 -13.41 -5.74 0.22
N VAL A 139 -13.17 -6.48 1.31
CA VAL A 139 -13.69 -7.85 1.51
C VAL A 139 -15.16 -7.85 1.93
N GLY A 140 -15.61 -6.83 2.66
CA GLY A 140 -16.99 -6.68 3.14
C GLY A 140 -17.98 -6.17 2.08
N VAL A 141 -17.53 -5.96 0.84
CA VAL A 141 -18.34 -5.54 -0.32
C VAL A 141 -18.82 -6.76 -1.11
#